data_AF-K2R8K1-F1
#
_entry.id   AF-K2R8K1-F1
#
_cell.length_a   1.000
_cell.length_b   1.000
_cell.length_c   1.000
_cell.angle_alpha   90.00
_cell.angle_beta   90.00
_cell.angle_gamma   90.00
#
_symmetry.space_group_name_H-M   'P 1'
#
loop_
_entity.id
_entity.type
_entity.pdbx_description
1 polymer ?
#
loop_
_entity_poly.entity_id
_entity_poly.type
_entity_poly.pdbx_seq_one_letter_code
_entity_poly.pdbx_strand_id
1 'polypeptide(L)'
;MVSSSRFQTAAYALCDSPVGLLAHTLDVLRPCLALGQSGALSSLWTPATLLNWTMMRWLPGPEAGLRWLQRAKMEIKGGQQLWQRYSNVPLGISQFGRSRGAGGTEDAMLGWAEAWQRVTWMKRREDDDAVRPEWERPEELVEDLKDSFGKAWAARIKG
;
A
#
# COMPACT_ATOMS: atom_id res chain seq x y z
N MET A 1 -10.05 -11.99 10.10
CA MET A 1 -8.82 -11.54 10.77
C MET A 1 -8.12 -12.76 11.36
N VAL A 2 -7.19 -13.38 10.64
CA VAL A 2 -6.48 -14.58 11.13
C VAL A 2 -5.54 -14.17 12.27
N SER A 3 -5.65 -14.87 13.40
CA SER A 3 -4.90 -14.63 14.63
C SER A 3 -3.41 -14.51 14.35
N SER A 4 -2.87 -13.37 14.73
CA SER A 4 -1.56 -12.85 14.37
C SER A 4 -0.39 -13.50 15.14
N SER A 5 -0.55 -14.78 15.47
CA SER A 5 0.40 -15.61 16.23
C SER A 5 0.90 -16.83 15.46
N ARG A 6 0.28 -17.21 14.32
CA ARG A 6 0.64 -18.41 13.55
C ARG A 6 0.68 -18.17 12.04
N PHE A 7 1.52 -17.24 11.60
CA PHE A 7 1.70 -16.92 10.18
C PHE A 7 2.19 -18.12 9.35
N GLN A 8 3.00 -19.01 9.92
CA GLN A 8 3.45 -20.24 9.26
C GLN A 8 2.31 -21.24 9.02
N THR A 9 1.42 -21.42 10.01
CA THR A 9 0.25 -22.30 9.85
C THR A 9 -0.72 -21.75 8.81
N ALA A 10 -0.94 -20.43 8.81
CA ALA A 10 -1.76 -19.78 7.79
C ALA A 10 -1.14 -19.88 6.40
N ALA A 11 0.19 -19.71 6.28
CA ALA A 11 0.91 -19.89 5.02
C ALA A 11 0.71 -21.31 4.47
N TYR A 12 0.90 -22.33 5.31
CA TYR A 12 0.73 -23.72 4.90
C TYR A 12 -0.71 -24.03 4.44
N ALA A 13 -1.72 -23.58 5.18
CA ALA A 13 -3.13 -23.74 4.79
C ALA A 13 -3.45 -23.03 3.46
N LEU A 14 -2.86 -21.85 3.22
CA LEU A 14 -3.02 -21.10 1.99
C LEU A 14 -2.18 -21.64 0.81
N CYS A 15 -1.21 -22.51 1.06
CA CYS A 15 -0.45 -23.24 0.03
C CYS A 15 -1.13 -24.54 -0.42
N ASP A 16 -2.13 -25.03 0.32
CA ASP A 16 -2.79 -26.31 0.04
C ASP A 16 -4.11 -26.15 -0.76
N SER A 17 -4.75 -24.97 -0.66
CA SER A 17 -5.96 -24.66 -1.43
C SER A 17 -5.85 -23.37 -2.27
N PRO A 18 -5.84 -23.44 -3.62
CA PRO A 18 -5.83 -22.24 -4.46
C PRO A 18 -7.14 -21.45 -4.34
N VAL A 19 -8.24 -22.12 -3.99
CA VAL A 19 -9.54 -21.48 -3.71
C VAL A 19 -9.50 -20.73 -2.38
N GLY A 20 -8.86 -21.28 -1.34
CA GLY A 20 -8.63 -20.58 -0.08
C GLY A 20 -7.78 -19.32 -0.26
N LEU A 21 -6.74 -19.40 -1.11
CA LEU A 21 -5.92 -18.25 -1.48
C LEU A 21 -6.70 -17.20 -2.27
N LEU A 22 -7.55 -17.62 -3.21
CA LEU A 22 -8.43 -16.72 -3.96
C LEU A 22 -9.40 -15.98 -3.02
N ALA A 23 -10.08 -16.70 -2.12
CA ALA A 23 -10.98 -16.11 -1.14
C ALA A 23 -10.26 -15.07 -0.26
N HIS A 24 -9.05 -15.40 0.22
CA HIS A 24 -8.22 -14.45 0.97
C HIS A 24 -7.84 -13.22 0.14
N THR A 25 -7.53 -13.39 -1.15
CA THR A 25 -7.19 -12.29 -2.06
C THR A 25 -8.39 -11.39 -2.31
N LEU A 26 -9.58 -11.95 -2.49
CA LEU A 26 -10.84 -11.21 -2.62
C LEU A 26 -11.16 -10.40 -1.37
N ASP A 27 -10.94 -10.95 -0.18
CA ASP A 27 -11.13 -10.23 1.08
C ASP A 27 -10.21 -9.00 1.18
N VAL A 28 -8.95 -9.12 0.73
CA VAL A 28 -8.00 -8.00 0.70
C VAL A 28 -8.38 -6.95 -0.34
N LEU A 29 -8.92 -7.37 -1.48
CA LEU A 29 -9.33 -6.48 -2.57
C LEU A 29 -10.74 -5.92 -2.37
N ARG A 30 -11.51 -6.41 -1.41
CA ARG A 30 -12.89 -6.00 -1.14
C ARG A 30 -13.09 -4.48 -1.09
N PRO A 31 -12.20 -3.67 -0.48
CA PRO A 31 -12.37 -2.21 -0.52
C PRO A 31 -12.23 -1.63 -1.93
N CYS A 32 -11.31 -2.15 -2.75
CA CYS A 32 -11.12 -1.75 -4.14
C CYS A 32 -12.32 -2.20 -4.99
N LEU A 33 -12.83 -3.41 -4.75
CA LEU A 33 -14.00 -3.95 -5.44
C LEU A 33 -15.30 -3.22 -5.06
N ALA A 34 -15.45 -2.82 -3.79
CA ALA A 34 -16.64 -2.13 -3.31
C ALA A 34 -16.72 -0.69 -3.83
N LEU A 35 -15.59 -0.01 -3.98
CA LEU A 35 -15.51 1.34 -4.56
C LEU A 35 -15.45 1.31 -6.08
N GLY A 36 -14.87 0.26 -6.67
CA GLY A 36 -14.73 0.06 -8.11
C GLY A 36 -15.97 -0.49 -8.84
N GLN A 37 -17.11 -0.64 -8.14
CA GLN A 37 -18.34 -1.19 -8.70
C GLN A 37 -19.06 -0.27 -9.71
N SER A 38 -18.62 0.98 -9.88
CA SER A 38 -19.22 1.92 -10.83
C SER A 38 -18.16 2.56 -11.72
N GLY A 39 -17.73 1.86 -12.79
CA GLY A 39 -16.94 2.45 -13.87
C GLY A 39 -15.75 1.60 -14.35
N ALA A 40 -14.71 2.28 -14.86
CA ALA A 40 -13.49 1.71 -15.46
C ALA A 40 -12.71 0.74 -14.55
N LEU A 41 -12.97 0.76 -13.24
CA LEU A 41 -12.39 -0.19 -12.27
C LEU A 41 -12.94 -1.63 -12.41
N SER A 42 -14.12 -1.79 -13.01
CA SER A 42 -14.69 -3.11 -13.35
C SER A 42 -13.91 -3.82 -14.45
N SER A 43 -13.24 -3.08 -15.35
CA SER A 43 -12.37 -3.65 -16.39
C SER A 43 -10.97 -3.96 -15.90
N LEU A 44 -10.52 -3.37 -14.79
CA LEU A 44 -9.24 -3.70 -14.15
C LEU A 44 -9.35 -4.99 -13.33
N TRP A 45 -10.37 -5.08 -12.47
CA TRP A 45 -10.59 -6.21 -11.58
C TRP A 45 -11.42 -7.33 -12.23
N THR A 46 -11.00 -7.78 -13.41
CA THR A 46 -11.66 -8.91 -14.09
C THR A 46 -11.39 -10.23 -13.36
N PRO A 47 -12.24 -11.26 -13.54
CA PRO A 47 -11.96 -12.60 -13.04
C PRO A 47 -10.59 -13.13 -13.48
N ALA A 48 -10.16 -12.81 -14.70
CA ALA A 48 -8.84 -13.20 -15.21
C ALA A 48 -7.69 -12.50 -14.45
N THR A 49 -7.82 -11.21 -14.17
CA THR A 49 -6.84 -10.46 -13.37
C THR A 49 -6.73 -11.06 -11.96
N LEU A 50 -7.86 -11.37 -11.32
CA LEU A 50 -7.91 -11.95 -9.98
C LEU A 50 -7.29 -13.36 -9.95
N LEU A 51 -7.55 -14.17 -10.98
CA LEU A 51 -6.91 -15.47 -11.14
C LEU A 51 -5.40 -15.32 -11.35
N ASN A 52 -4.95 -14.41 -12.21
CA ASN A 52 -3.52 -14.15 -12.44
C ASN A 52 -2.82 -13.74 -11.14
N TRP A 53 -3.41 -12.84 -10.36
CA TRP A 53 -2.89 -12.45 -9.05
C TRP A 53 -2.79 -13.62 -8.07
N THR A 54 -3.83 -14.45 -8.02
CA THR A 54 -3.85 -15.64 -7.18
C THR A 54 -2.74 -16.60 -7.61
N MET A 55 -2.57 -16.84 -8.91
CA MET A 55 -1.56 -17.74 -9.46
C MET A 55 -0.13 -17.22 -9.23
N MET A 56 0.11 -15.92 -9.39
CA MET A 56 1.41 -15.29 -9.09
C MET A 56 1.81 -15.46 -7.62
N ARG A 57 0.84 -15.53 -6.70
CA ARG A 57 1.11 -15.77 -5.27
C ARG A 57 1.17 -17.25 -4.93
N TRP A 58 0.42 -18.08 -5.64
CA TRP A 58 0.37 -19.52 -5.44
C TRP A 58 1.66 -20.22 -5.87
N LEU A 59 2.17 -19.93 -7.07
CA LEU A 59 3.34 -20.60 -7.66
C LEU A 59 4.63 -20.53 -6.81
N PRO A 60 5.05 -19.36 -6.30
CA PRO A 60 6.19 -19.27 -5.38
C PRO A 60 5.83 -19.61 -3.92
N GLY A 61 4.53 -19.75 -3.62
CA GLY A 61 3.98 -19.91 -2.28
C GLY A 61 3.76 -18.57 -1.54
N PRO A 62 2.61 -18.39 -0.85
CA PRO A 62 2.31 -17.18 -0.05
C PRO A 62 3.21 -16.98 1.18
N GLU A 63 4.09 -17.94 1.50
CA GLU A 63 4.90 -17.94 2.73
C GLU A 63 5.80 -16.70 2.84
N ALA A 64 6.43 -16.26 1.76
CA ALA A 64 7.36 -15.13 1.78
C ALA A 64 6.70 -13.83 2.27
N GLY A 65 5.50 -13.53 1.77
CA GLY A 65 4.74 -12.34 2.17
C GLY A 65 4.29 -12.40 3.63
N LEU A 66 3.85 -13.57 4.09
CA LEU A 66 3.43 -13.77 5.48
C LEU A 66 4.62 -13.73 6.46
N ARG A 67 5.79 -14.22 6.04
CA ARG A 67 7.03 -14.13 6.81
C ARG A 67 7.50 -12.68 6.94
N TRP A 68 7.41 -11.88 5.88
CA TRP A 68 7.67 -10.44 5.95
C TRP A 68 6.76 -9.75 6.95
N LEU A 69 5.45 -10.02 6.90
CA LEU A 69 4.48 -9.45 7.84
C LEU A 69 4.75 -9.87 9.29
N GLN A 70 5.13 -11.13 9.52
CA GLN A 70 5.53 -11.62 10.83
C GLN A 70 6.74 -10.84 11.37
N ARG A 71 7.75 -10.60 10.53
CA ARG A 71 8.94 -9.83 10.91
C ARG A 71 8.61 -8.37 11.18
N ALA A 72 7.85 -7.70 10.30
CA ALA A 72 7.41 -6.33 10.52
C ALA A 72 6.65 -6.17 11.86
N LYS A 73 5.80 -7.15 12.21
CA LYS A 73 5.11 -7.16 13.50
C LYS A 73 6.06 -7.37 14.68
N MET A 74 7.09 -8.21 14.53
CA MET A 74 8.12 -8.42 15.55
C MET A 74 8.98 -7.18 15.74
N GLU A 75 9.31 -6.44 14.68
CA GLU A 75 10.03 -5.17 14.77
C GLU A 75 9.24 -4.14 15.60
N ILE A 76 7.94 -4.00 15.30
CA ILE A 76 7.03 -3.12 16.08
C ILE A 76 6.99 -3.53 17.56
N LYS A 77 6.86 -4.84 17.85
CA LYS A 77 6.80 -5.37 19.23
C LYS A 77 8.13 -5.30 19.97
N GLY A 78 9.24 -5.43 19.25
CA GLY A 78 10.60 -5.44 19.78
C GLY A 78 11.12 -4.05 20.15
N GLY A 79 10.28 -3.02 20.06
CA GLY A 79 10.67 -1.65 20.39
C GLY A 79 11.58 -1.00 19.35
N GLN A 80 11.69 -1.56 18.13
CA GLN A 80 12.32 -0.87 17.00
C GLN A 80 11.38 0.27 16.58
N GLN A 81 11.58 1.43 17.18
CA GLN A 81 10.78 2.60 16.87
C GLN A 81 11.40 3.28 15.65
N LEU A 82 11.11 2.71 14.46
CA LEU A 82 11.48 3.31 13.17
C LEU A 82 10.98 4.76 13.04
N TRP A 83 10.00 5.11 13.88
CA TRP A 83 9.40 6.43 14.00
C TRP A 83 9.96 7.35 15.10
N GLN A 84 10.90 6.89 15.92
CA GLN A 84 11.52 7.75 16.93
C GLN A 84 12.65 8.62 16.37
N ARG A 85 13.22 8.24 15.22
CA ARG A 85 14.35 8.95 14.63
C ARG A 85 13.87 9.72 13.42
N TYR A 86 14.11 11.03 13.44
CA TYR A 86 13.84 11.88 12.30
C TYR A 86 14.77 11.53 11.13
N SER A 87 14.19 11.34 9.95
CA SER A 87 14.96 11.09 8.72
C SER A 87 15.05 12.35 7.87
N ASN A 88 16.29 12.77 7.58
CA ASN A 88 16.59 13.93 6.72
C ASN A 88 16.46 13.64 5.22
N VAL A 89 16.17 12.39 4.84
CA VAL A 89 16.00 11.99 3.45
C VAL A 89 14.73 12.64 2.88
N PRO A 90 14.80 13.34 1.73
CA PRO A 90 13.62 13.92 1.09
C PRO A 90 12.53 12.89 0.84
N LEU A 91 11.32 13.16 1.33
CA LEU A 91 10.14 12.32 1.15
C LEU A 91 9.13 13.02 0.23
N GLY A 92 8.63 12.27 -0.75
CA GLY A 92 7.47 12.65 -1.57
C GLY A 92 6.27 11.78 -1.21
N ILE A 93 5.11 12.40 -0.98
CA ILE A 93 3.86 11.70 -0.64
C ILE A 93 2.81 12.01 -1.70
N SER A 94 2.30 10.99 -2.39
CA SER A 94 1.09 11.12 -3.19
C SER A 94 -0.08 10.50 -2.44
N GLN A 95 -1.14 11.28 -2.25
CA GLN A 95 -2.35 10.89 -1.53
C GLN A 95 -3.51 10.75 -2.51
N PHE A 96 -4.00 9.53 -2.66
CA PHE A 96 -5.19 9.17 -3.43
C PHE A 96 -6.35 8.85 -2.48
N GLY A 97 -7.57 9.11 -2.94
CA GLY A 97 -8.76 8.90 -2.13
C GLY A 97 -9.06 10.05 -1.18
N ARG A 98 -10.33 10.17 -0.86
CA ARG A 98 -10.83 11.06 0.20
C ARG A 98 -10.19 10.67 1.53
N SER A 99 -9.60 11.64 2.24
CA SER A 99 -8.75 11.47 3.43
C SER A 99 -9.24 10.35 4.38
N ARG A 100 -8.55 9.19 4.38
CA ARG A 100 -8.74 8.10 5.35
C ARG A 100 -7.76 8.20 6.52
N GLY A 101 -7.27 9.39 6.82
CA GLY A 101 -6.40 9.63 7.96
C GLY A 101 -7.09 9.26 9.27
N ALA A 102 -6.38 8.59 10.17
CA ALA A 102 -6.82 8.42 11.55
C ALA A 102 -6.90 9.81 12.22
N GLY A 103 -8.10 10.36 12.35
CA GLY A 103 -8.34 11.64 13.04
C GLY A 103 -9.27 12.64 12.34
N GLY A 104 -9.74 12.37 11.12
CA GLY A 104 -10.77 13.22 10.47
C GLY A 104 -10.34 14.66 10.15
N THR A 105 -9.08 15.03 10.40
CA THR A 105 -8.51 16.34 10.06
C THR A 105 -7.76 16.23 8.74
N GLU A 106 -8.03 17.15 7.82
CA GLU A 106 -7.47 17.12 6.46
C GLU A 106 -5.92 17.18 6.45
N ASP A 107 -5.28 17.74 7.47
CA ASP A 107 -3.81 17.86 7.56
C ASP A 107 -3.13 16.85 8.49
N ALA A 108 -3.89 15.92 9.10
CA ALA A 108 -3.33 15.00 10.09
C ALA A 108 -2.22 14.09 9.53
N MET A 109 -2.31 13.71 8.25
CA MET A 109 -1.27 12.90 7.60
C MET A 109 0.01 13.69 7.35
N LEU A 110 -0.09 14.96 6.94
CA LEU A 110 1.09 15.79 6.71
C LEU A 110 1.79 16.11 8.05
N GLY A 111 1.02 16.48 9.07
CA GLY A 111 1.58 16.76 10.40
C GLY A 111 2.28 15.55 11.03
N TRP A 112 1.73 14.34 10.86
CA TRP A 112 2.41 13.12 11.30
C TRP A 112 3.65 12.80 10.47
N ALA A 113 3.57 12.93 9.14
CA ALA A 113 4.70 12.64 8.25
C ALA A 113 5.86 13.60 8.47
N GLU A 114 5.59 14.90 8.61
CA GLU A 114 6.59 15.94 8.89
C GLU A 114 7.24 15.80 10.26
N ALA A 115 6.53 15.22 11.24
CA ALA A 115 7.14 14.96 12.54
C ALA A 115 8.30 13.97 12.45
N TRP A 116 8.29 13.06 11.48
CA TRP A 116 9.21 11.91 11.41
C TRP A 116 10.14 11.95 10.19
N GLN A 117 9.78 12.63 9.11
CA GLN A 117 10.59 12.75 7.89
C GLN A 117 10.53 14.13 7.26
N ARG A 118 11.56 14.47 6.48
CA ARG A 118 11.60 15.69 5.66
C ARG A 118 10.69 15.56 4.44
N VAL A 119 9.43 15.94 4.58
CA VAL A 119 8.48 16.03 3.45
C VAL A 119 8.86 17.19 2.55
N THR A 120 9.25 16.91 1.31
CA THR A 120 9.62 17.93 0.32
C THR A 120 8.56 18.13 -0.75
N TRP A 121 7.67 17.16 -0.90
CA TRP A 121 6.64 17.18 -1.92
C TRP A 121 5.43 16.40 -1.42
N MET A 122 4.25 17.00 -1.55
CA MET A 122 2.99 16.33 -1.32
C MET A 122 2.00 16.72 -2.40
N LYS A 123 1.27 15.75 -2.94
CA LYS A 123 0.18 16.00 -3.87
C LYS A 123 -1.02 15.18 -3.45
N ARG A 124 -2.17 15.85 -3.35
CA ARG A 124 -3.44 15.24 -3.01
C ARG A 124 -4.34 15.21 -4.23
N ARG A 125 -4.97 14.06 -4.45
CA ARG A 125 -5.95 13.83 -5.52
C ARG A 125 -7.28 13.49 -4.84
N GLU A 126 -8.06 14.54 -4.53
CA GLU A 126 -9.31 14.42 -3.77
C GLU A 126 -10.47 13.86 -4.59
N ASP A 127 -10.44 14.06 -5.91
CA ASP A 127 -11.49 13.63 -6.83
C ASP A 127 -11.37 12.17 -7.28
N ASP A 128 -10.37 11.44 -6.78
CA ASP A 128 -10.09 10.08 -7.22
C ASP A 128 -10.30 9.08 -6.07
N ASP A 129 -11.24 8.15 -6.25
CA ASP A 129 -11.60 7.12 -5.28
C ASP A 129 -10.63 5.91 -5.31
N ALA A 130 -9.43 6.08 -5.88
CA ALA A 130 -8.47 5.01 -6.02
C ALA A 130 -8.00 4.50 -4.65
N VAL A 131 -8.24 3.23 -4.37
CA VAL A 131 -7.77 2.53 -3.17
C VAL A 131 -6.37 1.99 -3.40
N ARG A 132 -6.09 1.56 -4.65
CA ARG A 132 -4.80 1.02 -5.07
C ARG A 132 -4.29 1.80 -6.26
N PRO A 133 -3.72 3.00 -6.04
CA PRO A 133 -3.28 3.87 -7.12
C PRO A 133 -2.25 3.20 -8.03
N GLU A 134 -1.49 2.23 -7.50
CA GLU A 134 -0.50 1.48 -8.27
C GLU A 134 -1.10 0.68 -9.44
N TRP A 135 -2.38 0.31 -9.36
CA TRP A 135 -3.10 -0.45 -10.40
C TRP A 135 -4.24 0.34 -11.04
N GLU A 136 -4.86 1.23 -10.27
CA GLU A 136 -6.06 1.96 -10.68
C GLU A 136 -5.70 3.22 -11.48
N ARG A 137 -4.61 3.90 -11.10
CA ARG A 137 -4.10 5.11 -11.76
C ARG A 137 -2.57 5.08 -11.93
N PRO A 138 -2.03 4.09 -12.67
CA PRO A 138 -0.58 3.97 -12.83
C PRO A 138 0.04 5.19 -13.52
N GLU A 139 -0.66 5.79 -14.49
CA GLU A 139 -0.17 6.96 -15.23
C GLU A 139 -0.03 8.18 -14.32
N GLU A 140 -1.06 8.47 -13.52
CA GLU A 140 -1.05 9.58 -12.56
C GLU A 140 0.01 9.38 -11.48
N LEU A 141 0.20 8.15 -11.00
CA LEU A 141 1.25 7.82 -10.05
C LEU A 141 2.64 8.04 -10.67
N VAL A 142 2.84 7.71 -11.94
CA VAL A 142 4.10 7.94 -12.65
C VAL A 142 4.38 9.43 -12.83
N GLU A 143 3.36 10.25 -13.14
CA GLU A 143 3.51 11.70 -13.19
C GLU A 143 3.92 12.28 -11.84
N ASP A 144 3.29 11.79 -10.76
CA ASP A 144 3.60 12.19 -9.39
C ASP A 144 5.03 11.82 -8.98
N LEU A 145 5.50 10.63 -9.38
CA LEU A 145 6.89 10.23 -9.20
C LEU A 145 7.83 11.16 -9.98
N LYS A 146 7.52 11.49 -11.24
CA LYS A 146 8.34 12.41 -12.04
C LYS A 146 8.44 13.80 -11.41
N ASP A 147 7.33 14.36 -10.93
CA ASP A 147 7.30 15.69 -10.30
C ASP A 147 8.05 15.69 -8.96
N SER A 148 7.82 14.68 -8.11
CA SER A 148 8.48 14.57 -6.81
C SER A 148 9.99 14.40 -6.93
N PHE A 149 10.45 13.48 -7.78
CA PHE A 149 11.89 13.30 -8.03
C PHE A 149 12.51 14.50 -8.74
N GLY A 150 11.79 15.13 -9.67
CA GLY A 150 12.24 16.35 -10.34
C GLY A 150 12.53 17.48 -9.35
N LYS A 151 11.64 17.71 -8.38
CA LYS A 151 11.82 18.71 -7.32
C LYS A 151 12.94 18.35 -6.35
N ALA A 152 13.01 17.08 -5.92
CA ALA A 152 14.06 16.61 -5.04
C ALA A 152 15.47 16.73 -5.68
N TRP A 153 15.57 16.42 -6.98
CA TRP A 153 16.81 16.52 -7.73
C TRP A 153 17.22 17.98 -7.98
N ALA A 154 16.27 18.84 -8.35
CA ALA A 154 16.54 20.27 -8.52
C ALA A 154 17.01 20.95 -7.22
N ALA A 155 16.45 20.55 -6.07
CA ALA A 155 16.88 21.03 -4.77
C ALA A 155 18.31 20.59 -4.42
N ARG A 156 18.76 19.43 -4.92
CA ARG A 156 20.13 18.92 -4.70
C ARG A 156 21.18 19.62 -5.56
N ILE A 157 20.84 20.06 -6.76
CA ILE A 157 21.79 20.76 -7.65
C ILE A 157 22.08 22.20 -7.18
N LYS A 158 21.12 22.84 -6.50
CA LYS A 158 21.21 24.25 -6.08
C LYS A 158 21.90 24.46 -4.71
N GLY A 159 22.16 23.40 -3.95
CA GLY A 159 22.81 23.46 -2.63
C GLY A 159 24.21 22.86 -2.66
#